data_AF-A0A5U3EQA6-F1
#
_entry.id   AF-A0A5U3EQA6-F1
#
_cell.length_a   1.000
_cell.length_b   1.000
_cell.length_c   1.000
_cell.angle_alpha   90.00
_cell.angle_beta   90.00
_cell.angle_gamma   90.00
#
_symmetry.space_group_name_H-M   'P 1'
#
loop_
_entity.id
_entity.type
_entity.pdbx_description
1 polymer ?
#
loop_
_entity_poly.entity_id
_entity_poly.type
_entity_poly.pdbx_seq_one_letter_code
_entity_poly.pdbx_strand_id
1 'polypeptide(L)'
;MAIFHMSAQTITRSKGHSSVAAAAYRHGEKLTDEHTGEIHDYKKKKGVSDSVILIPDGADRNFLKPEYLWNTIEKSEKRKDAQLAREFNIALPVEMSDKQKKALAIDFCNENFIKNGMIADIAFHKLDSENPHFHVMLTTRRLTPDGSGFGQKERKWNDKEQLEQWRKDWADTANEHLQAAGINARIDHRSLKEQKAALDALHSPTIEQQAQAISLDRPATIHRGHTGNTERHARFDALQEVKVSQETKALNHIEQNTLKPSPLAPASSPAASLQDATQGGNENNPQNRLGEVGEYLQSKLNKEDKADLNTDNEIKVHTTKNNRKSSSAAAIGSTSNINLTDEKTDKNLHLTEAQKEELEDLENKEATAKKKAYLMSGAAVPELSQDYKTQSKSEFKNKLHTAKQSISLTEQRF
;
A
#
# COMPACT_ATOMS: atom_id res chain seq x y z
N MET A 1 3.81 -9.56 5.52
CA MET A 1 2.93 -9.63 4.34
C MET A 1 3.51 -8.67 3.34
N ALA A 2 3.91 -9.17 2.17
CA ALA A 2 4.44 -8.32 1.13
C ALA A 2 3.32 -7.36 0.66
N ILE A 3 3.61 -6.06 0.63
CA ILE A 3 2.65 -5.02 0.27
C ILE A 3 3.10 -4.38 -1.03
N PHE A 4 2.16 -4.15 -1.94
CA PHE A 4 2.40 -3.34 -3.12
C PHE A 4 2.23 -1.86 -2.78
N HIS A 5 3.28 -1.06 -2.94
CA HIS A 5 3.19 0.40 -3.01
C HIS A 5 4.17 0.95 -4.04
N MET A 6 3.64 1.78 -4.94
CA MET A 6 4.42 2.55 -5.91
C MET A 6 3.67 3.85 -6.17
N SER A 7 4.24 4.97 -5.76
CA SER A 7 3.70 6.31 -6.00
C SER A 7 4.66 7.11 -6.87
N ALA A 8 4.10 7.89 -7.80
CA ALA A 8 4.86 8.70 -8.74
C ALA A 8 4.56 10.18 -8.53
N GLN A 9 5.59 11.02 -8.60
CA GLN A 9 5.43 12.47 -8.57
C GLN A 9 6.42 13.17 -9.51
N THR A 10 6.16 14.43 -9.83
CA THR A 10 7.05 15.26 -10.65
C THR A 10 7.57 16.43 -9.83
N ILE A 11 8.90 16.51 -9.71
CA ILE A 11 9.59 17.61 -9.05
C ILE A 11 9.55 18.80 -10.01
N THR A 12 8.83 19.86 -9.63
CA THR A 12 8.52 20.99 -10.52
C THR A 12 8.94 22.32 -9.89
N ARG A 13 9.70 23.11 -10.64
CA ARG A 13 10.28 24.37 -10.16
C ARG A 13 9.24 25.39 -9.72
N SER A 14 8.14 25.54 -10.47
CA SER A 14 7.08 26.51 -10.14
C SER A 14 6.35 26.23 -8.82
N LYS A 15 6.51 25.03 -8.25
CA LYS A 15 6.02 24.67 -6.92
C LYS A 15 7.03 24.94 -5.80
N GLY A 16 8.14 25.62 -6.11
CA GLY A 16 9.22 25.88 -5.17
C GLY A 16 10.12 24.68 -4.91
N HIS A 17 10.14 23.69 -5.83
CA HIS A 17 11.01 22.52 -5.69
C HIS A 17 12.34 22.72 -6.45
N SER A 18 13.42 22.16 -5.89
CA SER A 18 14.73 22.01 -6.53
C SER A 18 15.08 20.52 -6.62
N SER A 19 15.67 20.10 -7.74
CA SER A 19 16.15 18.73 -7.91
C SER A 19 17.38 18.45 -7.05
N VAL A 20 18.24 19.46 -6.84
CA VAL A 20 19.39 19.36 -5.93
C VAL A 20 18.92 19.23 -4.48
N ALA A 21 17.96 20.05 -4.04
CA ALA A 21 17.37 19.92 -2.71
C ALA A 21 16.71 18.55 -2.49
N ALA A 22 15.98 18.06 -3.50
CA ALA A 22 15.33 16.77 -3.45
C ALA A 22 16.34 15.62 -3.33
N ALA A 23 17.43 15.65 -4.11
CA ALA A 23 18.50 14.67 -4.02
C ALA A 23 19.19 14.73 -2.65
N ALA A 24 19.59 15.92 -2.19
CA ALA A 24 20.22 16.11 -0.88
C ALA A 24 19.37 15.50 0.25
N TYR A 25 18.05 15.73 0.21
CA TYR A 25 17.13 15.17 1.19
C TYR A 25 17.05 13.64 1.14
N ARG A 26 17.08 13.02 -0.04
CA ARG A 26 16.96 11.56 -0.19
C ARG A 26 18.23 10.84 0.18
N HIS A 27 19.39 11.41 -0.17
CA HIS A 27 20.70 10.89 0.20
C HIS A 27 21.06 11.19 1.66
N GLY A 28 20.40 12.17 2.29
CA GLY A 28 20.81 12.63 3.62
C GLY A 28 22.18 13.30 3.59
N GLU A 29 22.45 14.05 2.51
CA GLU A 29 23.74 14.66 2.24
C GLU A 29 23.66 16.19 2.26
N LYS A 30 24.81 16.84 2.14
CA LYS A 30 24.93 18.28 1.94
C LYS A 30 25.28 18.55 0.48
N LEU A 31 24.36 19.12 -0.29
CA LEU A 31 24.57 19.50 -1.69
C LEU A 31 24.34 20.99 -1.89
N THR A 32 25.02 21.58 -2.86
CA THR A 32 24.92 22.99 -3.25
C THR A 32 24.15 23.11 -4.55
N ASP A 33 23.08 23.91 -4.55
CA ASP A 33 22.34 24.27 -5.76
C ASP A 33 23.04 25.46 -6.43
N GLU A 34 23.71 25.21 -7.55
CA GLU A 34 24.47 26.21 -8.29
C GLU A 34 23.56 27.25 -8.96
N HIS A 35 22.28 26.93 -9.18
CA HIS A 35 21.33 27.85 -9.80
C HIS A 35 20.89 28.95 -8.84
N THR A 36 20.66 28.60 -7.57
CA THR A 36 20.19 29.54 -6.54
C THR A 36 21.32 30.01 -5.61
N GLY A 37 22.44 29.28 -5.56
CA GLY A 37 23.50 29.44 -4.57
C GLY A 37 23.16 28.88 -3.19
N GLU A 38 22.00 28.24 -3.04
CA GLU A 38 21.57 27.67 -1.76
C GLU A 38 22.33 26.38 -1.43
N ILE A 39 22.54 26.14 -0.14
CA ILE A 39 23.15 24.92 0.38
C ILE A 39 22.08 24.12 1.11
N HIS A 40 21.80 22.92 0.63
CA HIS A 40 20.84 22.00 1.23
C HIS A 40 21.58 20.96 2.07
N ASP A 41 21.60 21.13 3.41
CA ASP A 41 22.30 20.23 4.35
C ASP A 41 21.31 19.31 5.09
N TYR A 42 21.26 18.05 4.66
CA TYR A 42 20.43 17.00 5.27
C TYR A 42 21.25 15.90 5.95
N LYS A 43 22.52 16.15 6.31
CA LYS A 43 23.41 15.16 6.98
C LYS A 43 22.87 14.64 8.32
N LYS A 44 21.93 15.35 8.93
CA LYS A 44 21.27 14.95 10.19
C LYS A 44 20.06 14.03 9.95
N LYS A 45 19.66 13.80 8.71
CA LYS A 45 18.52 12.95 8.37
C LYS A 45 18.83 11.51 8.76
N LYS A 46 17.85 10.86 9.39
CA LYS A 46 17.89 9.44 9.74
C LYS A 46 17.07 8.63 8.76
N GLY A 47 17.38 7.34 8.68
CA GLY A 47 16.62 6.36 7.91
C GLY A 47 17.05 6.23 6.45
N VAL A 48 18.12 6.89 6.02
CA VAL A 48 18.81 6.56 4.76
C VAL A 48 19.73 5.37 5.03
N SER A 49 19.52 4.28 4.31
CA SER A 49 20.26 3.03 4.47
C SER A 49 21.39 2.88 3.46
N ASP A 50 21.19 3.34 2.22
CA ASP A 50 22.19 3.32 1.15
C ASP A 50 21.72 4.18 -0.04
N SER A 51 22.59 4.44 -1.01
CA SER A 51 22.21 5.08 -2.27
C SER A 51 23.10 4.64 -3.44
N VAL A 52 22.56 4.73 -4.66
CA VAL A 52 23.27 4.41 -5.89
C VAL A 52 22.66 5.18 -7.06
N ILE A 53 23.51 5.69 -7.94
CA ILE A 53 23.08 6.23 -9.23
C ILE A 53 23.41 5.21 -10.32
N LEU A 54 22.39 4.86 -11.11
CA LEU A 54 22.51 4.02 -12.29
C LEU A 54 22.49 4.94 -13.52
N ILE A 55 23.45 4.73 -14.42
CA ILE A 55 23.60 5.53 -15.65
C ILE A 55 23.57 4.62 -16.88
N PRO A 56 23.02 5.07 -18.02
CA PRO A 56 23.13 4.35 -19.29
C PRO A 56 24.58 4.21 -19.75
N ASP A 57 24.84 3.21 -20.60
CA ASP A 57 26.14 3.05 -21.25
C ASP A 57 26.49 4.30 -22.07
N GLY A 58 27.76 4.72 -21.97
CA GLY A 58 28.26 5.91 -22.66
C GLY A 58 27.95 7.25 -21.98
N ALA A 59 27.18 7.26 -20.89
CA ALA A 59 26.97 8.46 -20.09
C ALA A 59 28.26 8.88 -19.34
N ASP A 60 28.47 10.19 -19.16
CA ASP A 60 29.56 10.69 -18.33
C ASP A 60 29.47 10.12 -16.90
N ARG A 61 30.58 9.52 -16.45
CA ARG A 61 30.72 8.94 -15.12
C ARG A 61 30.58 9.97 -14.00
N ASN A 62 30.74 11.27 -14.28
CA ASN A 62 30.47 12.31 -13.30
C ASN A 62 29.00 12.32 -12.85
N PHE A 63 28.07 11.83 -13.67
CA PHE A 63 26.67 11.67 -13.27
C PHE A 63 26.45 10.67 -12.12
N LEU A 64 27.45 9.86 -11.76
CA LEU A 64 27.41 9.04 -10.54
C LEU A 64 27.47 9.86 -9.24
N LYS A 65 27.67 11.18 -9.33
CA LYS A 65 27.65 12.10 -8.19
C LYS A 65 26.32 12.88 -8.18
N PRO A 66 25.51 12.79 -7.11
CA PRO A 66 24.21 13.47 -7.05
C PRO A 66 24.31 14.98 -7.30
N GLU A 67 25.28 15.66 -6.68
CA GLU A 67 25.47 17.11 -6.84
C GLU A 67 25.71 17.49 -8.31
N TYR A 68 26.57 16.73 -9.01
CA TYR A 68 26.88 17.00 -10.42
C TYR A 68 25.69 16.72 -11.34
N LEU A 69 25.02 15.57 -11.15
CA LEU A 69 23.85 15.17 -11.94
C LEU A 69 22.75 16.22 -11.86
N TRP A 70 22.34 16.58 -10.65
CA TRP A 70 21.17 17.43 -10.46
C TRP A 70 21.45 18.90 -10.77
N ASN A 71 22.66 19.40 -10.55
CA ASN A 71 23.05 20.73 -11.06
C ASN A 71 23.09 20.78 -12.60
N THR A 72 23.51 19.69 -13.26
CA THR A 72 23.46 19.61 -14.73
C THR A 72 22.02 19.66 -15.25
N ILE A 73 21.07 19.04 -14.54
CA ILE A 73 19.63 19.12 -14.84
C ILE A 73 19.10 20.53 -14.59
N GLU A 74 19.39 21.15 -13.44
CA GLU A 74 18.97 22.53 -13.13
C GLU A 74 19.41 23.51 -14.21
N LYS A 75 20.67 23.39 -14.65
CA LYS A 75 21.26 24.22 -15.73
C LYS A 75 20.60 23.96 -17.09
N SER A 76 20.20 22.73 -17.36
CA SER A 76 19.53 22.34 -18.62
C SER A 76 18.09 22.85 -18.69
N GLU A 77 17.42 22.98 -17.55
CA GLU A 77 16.04 23.45 -17.45
C GLU A 77 15.96 24.98 -17.27
N LYS A 78 15.63 25.71 -18.33
CA LYS A 78 15.65 27.19 -18.33
C LYS A 78 14.36 27.87 -17.87
N ARG A 79 13.22 27.15 -17.87
CA ARG A 79 11.90 27.75 -17.62
C ARG A 79 11.56 27.77 -16.13
N LYS A 80 10.88 28.82 -15.66
CA LYS A 80 10.40 28.92 -14.26
C LYS A 80 9.45 27.79 -13.82
N ASP A 81 8.78 27.16 -14.78
CA ASP A 81 7.83 26.06 -14.58
C ASP A 81 8.38 24.70 -15.04
N ALA A 82 9.71 24.58 -15.15
CA ALA A 82 10.34 23.34 -15.56
C ALA A 82 10.03 22.17 -14.62
N GLN A 83 9.75 21.00 -15.20
CA GLN A 83 9.73 19.72 -14.51
C GLN A 83 11.16 19.18 -14.47
N LEU A 84 11.75 19.10 -13.29
CA LEU A 84 13.18 18.84 -13.10
C LEU A 84 13.48 17.34 -13.11
N ALA A 85 12.66 16.58 -12.39
CA ALA A 85 12.79 15.14 -12.26
C ALA A 85 11.40 14.49 -12.14
N ARG A 86 11.32 13.22 -12.51
CA ARG A 86 10.23 12.33 -12.09
C ARG A 86 10.73 11.50 -10.93
N GLU A 87 9.90 11.26 -9.93
CA GLU A 87 10.27 10.47 -8.77
C GLU A 87 9.27 9.36 -8.54
N PHE A 88 9.77 8.20 -8.13
CA PHE A 88 8.98 7.14 -7.53
C PHE A 88 9.37 6.87 -6.07
N ASN A 89 8.39 6.63 -5.23
CA ASN A 89 8.56 5.98 -3.92
C ASN A 89 7.93 4.59 -3.99
N ILE A 90 8.75 3.56 -3.75
CA ILE A 90 8.40 2.16 -3.98
C ILE A 90 8.71 1.35 -2.71
N ALA A 91 7.71 0.62 -2.22
CA ALA A 91 7.90 -0.27 -1.07
C ALA A 91 8.66 -1.53 -1.48
N LEU A 92 9.53 -2.00 -0.59
CA LEU A 92 10.29 -3.24 -0.73
C LEU A 92 9.64 -4.34 0.13
N PRO A 93 9.69 -5.61 -0.28
CA PRO A 93 9.21 -6.70 0.56
C PRO A 93 10.04 -6.83 1.86
N VAL A 94 9.36 -6.80 3.01
CA VAL A 94 10.00 -6.93 4.33
C VAL A 94 10.61 -8.32 4.54
N GLU A 95 10.09 -9.32 3.84
CA GLU A 95 10.51 -10.71 3.90
C GLU A 95 11.91 -10.96 3.30
N MET A 96 12.44 -10.01 2.51
CA MET A 96 13.74 -10.13 1.84
C MET A 96 14.88 -9.57 2.70
N SER A 97 16.08 -10.12 2.55
CA SER A 97 17.30 -9.51 3.11
C SER A 97 17.65 -8.20 2.40
N ASP A 98 18.41 -7.33 3.05
CA ASP A 98 18.80 -6.02 2.49
C ASP A 98 19.55 -6.13 1.15
N LYS A 99 20.39 -7.18 1.00
CA LYS A 99 21.07 -7.46 -0.27
C LYS A 99 20.07 -7.79 -1.38
N GLN A 100 19.07 -8.63 -1.08
CA GLN A 100 18.04 -9.01 -2.05
C GLN A 100 17.12 -7.82 -2.38
N LYS A 101 16.77 -6.98 -1.40
CA LYS A 101 16.00 -5.74 -1.60
C LYS A 101 16.71 -4.78 -2.55
N LYS A 102 18.02 -4.55 -2.34
CA LYS A 102 18.83 -3.69 -3.22
C LYS A 102 18.93 -4.26 -4.63
N ALA A 103 19.20 -5.56 -4.75
CA ALA A 103 19.26 -6.23 -6.05
C ALA A 103 17.95 -6.08 -6.84
N LEU A 104 16.80 -6.37 -6.19
CA LEU A 104 15.48 -6.18 -6.78
C LEU A 104 15.26 -4.75 -7.32
N ALA A 105 15.56 -3.73 -6.52
CA ALA A 105 15.39 -2.35 -6.96
C ALA A 105 16.31 -1.98 -8.13
N ILE A 106 17.56 -2.45 -8.11
CA ILE A 106 18.54 -2.20 -9.17
C ILE A 106 18.11 -2.88 -10.47
N ASP A 107 17.69 -4.14 -10.41
CA ASP A 107 17.23 -4.90 -11.58
C ASP A 107 16.00 -4.26 -12.20
N PHE A 108 15.00 -3.90 -11.38
CA PHE A 108 13.84 -3.14 -11.84
C PHE A 108 14.23 -1.83 -12.53
N CYS A 109 15.12 -1.03 -11.92
CA CYS A 109 15.51 0.26 -12.48
C CYS A 109 16.34 0.12 -13.77
N ASN A 110 17.20 -0.89 -13.86
CA ASN A 110 17.96 -1.17 -15.08
C ASN A 110 17.03 -1.45 -16.26
N GLU A 111 16.05 -2.35 -16.07
CA GLU A 111 15.16 -2.76 -17.15
C GLU A 111 14.17 -1.69 -17.56
N ASN A 112 13.64 -0.95 -16.60
CA ASN A 112 12.54 -0.03 -16.86
C ASN A 112 13.00 1.41 -17.12
N PHE A 113 14.16 1.81 -16.59
CA PHE A 113 14.62 3.19 -16.68
C PHE A 113 15.92 3.33 -17.48
N ILE A 114 16.96 2.57 -17.12
CA ILE A 114 18.28 2.72 -17.75
C ILE A 114 18.28 2.29 -19.21
N LYS A 115 17.67 1.13 -19.53
CA LYS A 115 17.48 0.68 -20.92
C LYS A 115 16.71 1.67 -21.79
N ASN A 116 15.85 2.48 -21.18
CA ASN A 116 15.09 3.52 -21.86
C ASN A 116 15.85 4.85 -22.00
N GLY A 117 17.09 4.93 -21.51
CA GLY A 117 17.99 6.08 -21.64
C GLY A 117 17.84 7.12 -20.53
N MET A 118 17.15 6.79 -19.43
CA MET A 118 17.09 7.63 -18.23
C MET A 118 18.31 7.36 -17.34
N ILE A 119 18.74 8.36 -16.56
CA ILE A 119 19.57 8.15 -15.37
C ILE A 119 18.63 7.99 -14.17
N ALA A 120 18.92 7.02 -13.30
CA ALA A 120 18.14 6.72 -12.11
C ALA A 120 18.98 6.90 -10.84
N ASP A 121 18.61 7.87 -10.01
CA ASP A 121 19.21 8.14 -8.71
C ASP A 121 18.38 7.50 -7.60
N ILE A 122 18.90 6.42 -7.00
CA ILE A 122 18.19 5.56 -6.05
C ILE A 122 18.71 5.83 -4.63
N ALA A 123 17.78 6.07 -3.70
CA ALA A 123 18.06 6.14 -2.27
C ALA A 123 17.21 5.12 -1.51
N PHE A 124 17.86 4.20 -0.81
CA PHE A 124 17.23 3.15 -0.01
C PHE A 124 16.99 3.63 1.41
N HIS A 125 15.75 3.51 1.88
CA HIS A 125 15.32 4.02 3.18
C HIS A 125 14.78 2.90 4.06
N LYS A 126 15.21 2.89 5.32
CA LYS A 126 14.72 2.02 6.39
C LYS A 126 14.67 0.52 6.02
N LEU A 127 15.73 0.02 5.37
CA LEU A 127 15.78 -1.37 4.88
C LEU A 127 15.56 -2.42 5.99
N ASP A 128 15.95 -2.10 7.22
CA ASP A 128 15.86 -2.91 8.42
C ASP A 128 14.57 -2.69 9.24
N SER A 129 13.58 -2.00 8.68
CA SER A 129 12.32 -1.66 9.36
C SER A 129 11.10 -2.42 8.80
N GLU A 130 9.92 -2.17 9.38
CA GLU A 130 8.63 -2.65 8.87
C GLU A 130 8.16 -1.93 7.59
N ASN A 131 8.81 -0.83 7.20
CA ASN A 131 8.49 -0.08 5.98
C ASN A 131 9.75 0.26 5.17
N PRO A 132 10.44 -0.77 4.63
CA PRO A 132 11.57 -0.57 3.75
C PRO A 132 11.04 -0.07 2.40
N HIS A 133 11.65 0.99 1.88
CA HIS A 133 11.27 1.57 0.60
C HIS A 133 12.50 2.18 -0.05
N PHE A 134 12.40 2.45 -1.35
CA PHE A 134 13.38 3.28 -2.03
C PHE A 134 12.71 4.42 -2.76
N HIS A 135 13.40 5.54 -2.77
CA HIS A 135 13.13 6.64 -3.67
C HIS A 135 13.98 6.45 -4.92
N VAL A 136 13.41 6.67 -6.10
CA VAL A 136 14.18 6.78 -7.34
C VAL A 136 13.80 8.05 -8.06
N MET A 137 14.78 8.94 -8.26
CA MET A 137 14.66 10.15 -9.06
C MET A 137 15.20 9.88 -10.47
N LEU A 138 14.39 10.19 -11.48
CA LEU A 138 14.67 9.96 -12.89
C LEU A 138 14.84 11.27 -13.63
N THR A 139 15.86 11.32 -14.48
CA THR A 139 16.03 12.42 -15.44
C THR A 139 14.90 12.43 -16.46
N THR A 140 14.45 13.62 -16.86
CA THR A 140 13.33 13.77 -17.82
C THR A 140 13.77 14.05 -19.26
N ARG A 141 15.09 14.12 -19.49
CA ARG A 141 15.70 14.44 -20.79
C ARG A 141 16.59 13.29 -21.24
N ARG A 142 16.67 13.12 -22.56
CA ARG A 142 17.65 12.21 -23.16
C ARG A 142 19.05 12.76 -22.98
N LEU A 143 20.03 11.87 -22.83
CA LEU A 143 21.43 12.25 -22.91
C LEU A 143 21.75 12.83 -24.31
N THR A 144 22.75 13.71 -24.36
CA THR A 144 23.36 14.12 -25.63
C THR A 144 24.05 12.92 -26.29
N PRO A 145 24.27 12.92 -27.62
CA PRO A 145 24.91 11.79 -28.30
C PRO A 145 26.29 11.39 -27.78
N ASP A 146 27.03 12.35 -27.22
CA ASP A 146 28.34 12.17 -26.58
C ASP A 146 28.25 11.81 -25.08
N GLY A 147 27.04 11.71 -24.53
CA GLY A 147 26.79 11.33 -23.14
C GLY A 147 27.20 12.36 -22.09
N SER A 148 27.65 13.56 -22.49
CA SER A 148 28.20 14.57 -21.58
C SER A 148 27.14 15.48 -20.93
N GLY A 149 25.91 15.48 -21.44
CA GLY A 149 24.84 16.38 -20.98
C GLY A 149 23.44 15.90 -21.34
N PHE A 150 22.47 16.80 -21.22
CA PHE A 150 21.06 16.51 -21.49
C PHE A 150 20.54 17.31 -22.68
N GLY A 151 19.93 16.60 -23.62
CA GLY A 151 19.30 17.15 -24.82
C GLY A 151 17.80 17.38 -24.63
N GLN A 152 17.03 16.86 -25.60
CA GLN A 152 15.58 17.05 -25.65
C GLN A 152 14.85 16.30 -24.54
N LYS A 153 13.71 16.88 -24.14
CA LYS A 153 12.81 16.29 -23.17
C LYS A 153 12.06 15.12 -23.80
N GLU A 154 12.06 13.97 -23.14
CA GLU A 154 11.29 12.82 -23.61
C GLU A 154 9.90 12.85 -22.97
N ARG A 155 8.86 12.98 -23.79
CA ARG A 155 7.49 13.13 -23.32
C ARG A 155 6.88 11.79 -22.97
N LYS A 156 7.23 10.74 -23.71
CA LYS A 156 6.67 9.39 -23.54
C LYS A 156 6.93 8.80 -22.14
N TRP A 157 8.02 9.20 -21.50
CA TRP A 157 8.31 8.81 -20.10
C TRP A 157 7.29 9.33 -19.09
N ASN A 158 6.36 10.20 -19.50
CA ASN A 158 5.31 10.73 -18.64
C ASN A 158 3.91 10.19 -18.97
N ASP A 159 3.79 9.30 -19.95
CA ASP A 159 2.51 8.76 -20.39
C ASP A 159 1.90 7.87 -19.30
N LYS A 160 0.55 7.83 -19.24
CA LYS A 160 -0.17 7.10 -18.20
C LYS A 160 -0.02 5.60 -18.39
N GLU A 161 -0.07 5.15 -19.63
CA GLU A 161 0.10 3.75 -20.03
C GLU A 161 1.49 3.25 -19.63
N GLN A 162 2.51 4.09 -19.77
CA GLN A 162 3.87 3.77 -19.33
C GLN A 162 3.96 3.61 -17.81
N LEU A 163 3.24 4.44 -17.04
CA LEU A 163 3.17 4.31 -15.59
C LEU A 163 2.45 3.02 -15.17
N GLU A 164 1.34 2.67 -15.82
CA GLU A 164 0.61 1.42 -15.57
C GLU A 164 1.50 0.21 -15.88
N GLN A 165 2.25 0.25 -16.97
CA GLN A 165 3.22 -0.79 -17.33
C GLN A 165 4.32 -0.91 -16.26
N TRP A 166 4.94 0.19 -15.84
CA TRP A 166 5.98 0.13 -14.78
C TRP A 166 5.47 -0.41 -13.45
N ARG A 167 4.19 -0.15 -13.10
CA ARG A 167 3.58 -0.74 -11.90
C ARG A 167 3.44 -2.26 -12.03
N LYS A 168 3.04 -2.74 -13.21
CA LYS A 168 2.98 -4.17 -13.51
C LYS A 168 4.38 -4.77 -13.46
N ASP A 169 5.35 -4.17 -14.13
CA ASP A 169 6.73 -4.65 -14.19
C ASP A 169 7.37 -4.69 -12.79
N TRP A 170 7.04 -3.74 -11.91
CA TRP A 170 7.47 -3.79 -10.51
C TRP A 170 6.91 -5.01 -9.78
N ALA A 171 5.61 -5.28 -9.91
CA ALA A 171 5.00 -6.45 -9.29
C ALA A 171 5.61 -7.76 -9.82
N ASP A 172 5.80 -7.86 -11.13
CA ASP A 172 6.37 -9.05 -11.77
C ASP A 172 7.81 -9.28 -11.31
N THR A 173 8.67 -8.27 -11.38
CA THR A 173 10.06 -8.33 -10.93
C THR A 173 10.15 -8.70 -9.44
N ALA A 174 9.34 -8.06 -8.58
CA ALA A 174 9.34 -8.38 -7.15
C ALA A 174 8.90 -9.82 -6.87
N ASN A 175 7.89 -10.32 -7.58
CA ASN A 175 7.41 -11.68 -7.45
C ASN A 175 8.44 -12.72 -7.91
N GLU A 176 9.17 -12.44 -8.99
CA GLU A 176 10.28 -13.28 -9.46
C GLU A 176 11.40 -13.36 -8.41
N HIS A 177 11.79 -12.22 -7.83
CA HIS A 177 12.80 -12.20 -6.77
C HIS A 177 12.35 -12.90 -5.48
N LEU A 178 11.08 -12.74 -5.09
CA LEU A 178 10.49 -13.45 -3.95
C LEU A 178 10.51 -14.97 -4.18
N GLN A 179 10.12 -15.41 -5.38
CA GLN A 179 10.16 -16.82 -5.76
C GLN A 179 11.59 -17.37 -5.79
N ALA A 180 12.55 -16.64 -6.37
CA ALA A 180 13.95 -17.03 -6.41
C ALA A 180 14.58 -17.12 -5.01
N ALA A 181 14.09 -16.33 -4.06
CA ALA A 181 14.47 -16.40 -2.65
C ALA A 181 13.77 -17.53 -1.86
N GLY A 182 12.88 -18.30 -2.49
CA GLY A 182 12.07 -19.33 -1.82
C GLY A 182 11.02 -18.76 -0.86
N ILE A 183 10.64 -17.48 -1.03
CA ILE A 183 9.68 -16.79 -0.17
C ILE A 183 8.28 -16.95 -0.74
N ASN A 184 7.39 -17.57 0.01
CA ASN A 184 5.98 -17.75 -0.36
C ASN A 184 5.16 -16.48 -0.04
N ALA A 185 5.52 -15.36 -0.66
CA ALA A 185 4.78 -14.11 -0.63
C ALA A 185 4.68 -13.56 -2.05
N ARG A 186 3.63 -12.81 -2.35
CA ARG A 186 3.42 -12.15 -3.64
C ARG A 186 2.79 -10.79 -3.47
N ILE A 187 3.06 -9.90 -4.43
CA ILE A 187 2.44 -8.59 -4.54
C ILE A 187 1.68 -8.48 -5.85
N ASP A 188 0.64 -7.63 -5.88
CA ASP A 188 -0.17 -7.36 -7.07
C ASP A 188 -0.35 -5.85 -7.23
N HIS A 189 -0.12 -5.35 -8.43
CA HIS A 189 -0.17 -3.92 -8.78
C HIS A 189 -1.60 -3.40 -8.98
N ARG A 190 -2.54 -4.30 -9.25
CA ARG A 190 -3.94 -4.00 -9.53
C ARG A 190 -4.65 -3.56 -8.26
N SER A 191 -5.73 -2.79 -8.42
CA SER A 191 -6.59 -2.44 -7.29
C SER A 191 -7.24 -3.68 -6.68
N LEU A 192 -7.60 -3.63 -5.39
CA LEU A 192 -8.34 -4.71 -4.73
C LEU A 192 -9.64 -5.04 -5.47
N LYS A 193 -10.29 -4.03 -6.07
CA LYS A 193 -11.48 -4.19 -6.91
C LYS A 193 -11.21 -5.03 -8.15
N GLU A 194 -10.12 -4.76 -8.86
CA GLU A 194 -9.74 -5.52 -10.07
C GLU A 194 -9.24 -6.92 -9.72
N GLN A 195 -8.52 -7.08 -8.61
CA GLN A 195 -8.12 -8.40 -8.11
C GLN A 195 -9.34 -9.25 -7.79
N LYS A 196 -10.32 -8.67 -7.09
CA LYS A 196 -11.60 -9.32 -6.83
C LYS A 196 -12.33 -9.69 -8.12
N ALA A 197 -12.46 -8.75 -9.06
CA ALA A 197 -13.13 -9.01 -10.33
C ALA A 197 -12.43 -10.10 -11.16
N ALA A 198 -11.09 -10.14 -11.15
CA ALA A 198 -10.32 -11.19 -11.80
C ALA A 198 -10.50 -12.55 -11.13
N LEU A 199 -10.58 -12.57 -9.79
CA LEU A 199 -10.89 -13.78 -9.03
C LEU A 199 -12.30 -14.29 -9.34
N ASP A 200 -13.29 -13.38 -9.36
CA ASP A 200 -14.69 -13.68 -9.69
C ASP A 200 -14.84 -14.16 -11.16
N ALA A 201 -13.93 -13.73 -12.06
CA ALA A 201 -13.90 -14.16 -13.47
C ALA A 201 -13.16 -15.50 -13.69
N LEU A 202 -12.25 -15.88 -12.80
CA LEU A 202 -11.53 -17.16 -12.81
C LEU A 202 -12.42 -18.27 -12.23
N HIS A 203 -13.43 -18.69 -12.99
CA HIS A 203 -14.33 -19.82 -12.70
C HIS A 203 -15.27 -19.67 -11.50
N SER A 204 -16.41 -20.38 -11.56
CA SER A 204 -17.20 -20.65 -10.36
C SER A 204 -16.29 -21.30 -9.32
N PRO A 205 -16.19 -20.75 -8.10
CA PRO A 205 -15.29 -21.28 -7.07
C PRO A 205 -15.52 -22.79 -6.92
N THR A 206 -14.46 -23.57 -6.71
CA THR A 206 -14.58 -25.01 -6.44
C THR A 206 -15.49 -25.22 -5.23
N ILE A 207 -16.10 -26.40 -5.11
CA ILE A 207 -16.96 -26.73 -3.96
C ILE A 207 -16.20 -26.50 -2.63
N GLU A 208 -14.89 -26.75 -2.61
CA GLU A 208 -14.03 -26.51 -1.44
C GLU A 208 -13.82 -25.01 -1.18
N GLN A 209 -13.56 -24.22 -2.22
CA GLN A 209 -13.41 -22.76 -2.07
C GLN A 209 -14.72 -22.11 -1.63
N GLN A 210 -15.86 -22.60 -2.12
CA GLN A 210 -17.19 -22.18 -1.68
C GLN A 210 -17.42 -22.55 -0.21
N ALA A 211 -17.10 -23.78 0.19
CA ALA A 211 -17.20 -24.23 1.57
C ALA A 211 -16.27 -23.42 2.49
N GLN A 212 -15.05 -23.12 2.04
CA GLN A 212 -14.11 -22.29 2.78
C GLN A 212 -14.65 -20.86 2.94
N ALA A 213 -15.21 -20.25 1.89
CA ALA A 213 -15.86 -18.95 1.97
C ALA A 213 -17.04 -18.96 2.97
N ILE A 214 -17.89 -19.99 2.94
CA ILE A 214 -19.00 -20.19 3.89
C ILE A 214 -18.47 -20.28 5.33
N SER A 215 -17.38 -21.04 5.57
CA SER A 215 -16.79 -21.19 6.91
C SER A 215 -16.22 -19.89 7.48
N LEU A 216 -15.80 -18.98 6.60
CA LEU A 216 -15.22 -17.68 6.94
C LEU A 216 -16.26 -16.56 7.05
N ASP A 217 -17.50 -16.78 6.58
CA ASP A 217 -18.59 -15.80 6.60
C ASP A 217 -19.19 -15.68 8.01
N ARG A 218 -18.45 -15.05 8.92
CA ARG A 218 -18.85 -14.83 10.31
C ARG A 218 -18.42 -13.44 10.79
N PRO A 219 -19.20 -12.81 11.70
CA PRO A 219 -18.81 -11.57 12.32
C PRO A 219 -17.47 -11.72 13.07
N ALA A 220 -16.70 -10.62 13.10
CA ALA A 220 -15.38 -10.61 13.72
C ALA A 220 -15.41 -11.12 15.16
N THR A 221 -14.55 -12.09 15.47
CA THR A 221 -14.46 -12.67 16.82
C THR A 221 -13.96 -11.61 17.81
N ILE A 222 -14.71 -11.39 18.88
CA ILE A 222 -14.32 -10.48 19.96
C ILE A 222 -13.34 -11.22 20.88
N HIS A 223 -12.24 -10.60 21.30
CA HIS A 223 -11.34 -11.23 22.27
C HIS A 223 -12.03 -11.42 23.64
N ARG A 224 -12.02 -12.65 24.16
CA ARG A 224 -12.49 -12.99 25.53
C ARG A 224 -11.49 -12.41 26.54
N GLY A 225 -11.62 -11.12 26.84
CA GLY A 225 -10.76 -10.44 27.82
C GLY A 225 -10.79 -11.14 29.18
N HIS A 226 -9.78 -10.91 30.02
CA HIS A 226 -9.62 -11.55 31.34
C HIS A 226 -10.65 -11.13 32.41
N THR A 227 -11.62 -10.28 32.09
CA THR A 227 -12.59 -9.76 33.05
C THR A 227 -13.91 -10.52 32.96
N GLY A 228 -14.44 -10.98 34.11
CA GLY A 228 -15.67 -11.77 34.27
C GLY A 228 -16.99 -11.06 33.91
N ASN A 229 -16.99 -10.22 32.87
CA ASN A 229 -18.19 -9.60 32.33
C ASN A 229 -19.00 -10.68 31.59
N THR A 230 -20.09 -11.11 32.21
CA THR A 230 -20.99 -12.17 31.73
C THR A 230 -21.57 -11.87 30.35
N GLU A 231 -21.88 -10.61 30.02
CA GLU A 231 -22.37 -10.23 28.69
C GLU A 231 -21.30 -10.41 27.61
N ARG A 232 -20.04 -10.10 27.92
CA ARG A 232 -18.92 -10.30 26.98
C ARG A 232 -18.63 -11.80 26.78
N HIS A 233 -18.80 -12.61 27.83
CA HIS A 233 -18.71 -14.07 27.72
C HIS A 233 -19.84 -14.61 26.85
N ALA A 234 -21.08 -14.24 27.12
CA ALA A 234 -22.24 -14.64 26.32
C ALA A 234 -22.10 -14.22 24.84
N ARG A 235 -21.57 -13.02 24.56
CA ARG A 235 -21.28 -12.58 23.18
C ARG A 235 -20.18 -13.39 22.52
N PHE A 236 -19.13 -13.77 23.25
CA PHE A 236 -18.08 -14.62 22.74
C PHE A 236 -18.60 -16.02 22.42
N ASP A 237 -19.38 -16.59 23.33
CA ASP A 237 -19.96 -17.93 23.20
C ASP A 237 -20.95 -17.97 22.02
N ALA A 238 -21.81 -16.95 21.87
CA ALA A 238 -22.68 -16.79 20.70
C ALA A 238 -21.90 -16.67 19.38
N LEU A 239 -20.73 -16.03 19.38
CA LEU A 239 -19.85 -15.97 18.19
C LEU A 239 -19.18 -17.31 17.89
N GLN A 240 -18.89 -18.13 18.91
CA GLN A 240 -18.42 -19.51 18.71
C GLN A 240 -19.53 -20.37 18.10
N GLU A 241 -20.77 -20.25 18.58
CA GLU A 241 -21.92 -20.95 17.99
C GLU A 241 -22.13 -20.56 16.51
N VAL A 242 -21.99 -19.27 16.18
CA VAL A 242 -22.04 -18.81 14.78
C VAL A 242 -20.89 -19.42 13.97
N LYS A 243 -19.68 -19.49 14.53
CA LYS A 243 -18.53 -20.13 13.89
C LYS A 243 -18.79 -21.61 13.59
N VAL A 244 -19.28 -22.37 14.58
CA VAL A 244 -19.64 -23.79 14.41
C VAL A 244 -20.74 -23.94 13.37
N SER A 245 -21.78 -23.09 13.43
CA SER A 245 -22.86 -23.10 12.44
C SER A 245 -22.36 -22.88 11.02
N GLN A 246 -21.41 -21.96 10.81
CA GLN A 246 -20.81 -21.71 9.50
C GLN A 246 -19.89 -22.86 9.04
N GLU A 247 -19.12 -23.46 9.94
CA GLU A 247 -18.31 -24.65 9.63
C GLU A 247 -19.19 -25.87 9.26
N THR A 248 -20.34 -26.05 9.93
CA THR A 248 -21.35 -27.07 9.58
C THR A 248 -22.01 -26.78 8.23
N LYS A 249 -22.37 -25.52 7.96
CA LYS A 249 -22.91 -25.13 6.63
C LYS A 249 -21.90 -25.38 5.52
N ALA A 250 -20.62 -25.12 5.77
CA ALA A 250 -19.53 -25.41 4.84
C ALA A 250 -19.43 -26.92 4.53
N LEU A 251 -19.48 -27.78 5.55
CA LEU A 251 -19.48 -29.24 5.36
C LEU A 251 -20.71 -29.73 4.60
N ASN A 252 -21.90 -29.27 4.97
CA ASN A 252 -23.14 -29.62 4.26
C ASN A 252 -23.07 -29.20 2.79
N HIS A 253 -22.45 -28.05 2.50
CA HIS A 253 -22.23 -27.58 1.12
C HIS A 253 -21.28 -28.48 0.34
N ILE A 254 -20.24 -29.02 0.99
CA ILE A 254 -19.35 -30.04 0.39
C ILE A 254 -20.15 -31.31 0.09
N GLU A 255 -20.88 -31.84 1.07
CA GLU A 255 -21.63 -33.09 0.95
C GLU A 255 -22.71 -33.02 -0.14
N GLN A 256 -23.51 -31.95 -0.16
CA GLN A 256 -24.61 -31.79 -1.13
C GLN A 256 -24.14 -31.64 -2.57
N ASN A 257 -22.97 -31.03 -2.79
CA ASN A 257 -22.45 -30.78 -4.14
C ASN A 257 -21.48 -31.86 -4.63
N THR A 258 -21.02 -32.76 -3.76
CA THR A 258 -20.23 -33.95 -4.12
C THR A 258 -21.10 -35.16 -4.48
N LEU A 259 -22.32 -35.26 -3.94
CA LEU A 259 -23.26 -36.39 -4.14
C LEU A 259 -24.11 -36.35 -5.43
N LYS A 260 -23.86 -35.44 -6.39
CA LYS A 260 -24.52 -35.50 -7.70
C LYS A 260 -23.66 -36.29 -8.71
N PRO A 261 -23.87 -37.61 -8.92
CA PRO A 261 -23.30 -38.28 -10.08
C PRO A 261 -23.98 -37.76 -11.35
N SER A 262 -23.17 -37.49 -12.39
CA SER A 262 -23.69 -37.42 -13.77
C SER A 262 -24.46 -38.71 -14.09
N PRO A 263 -25.57 -38.67 -14.85
CA PRO A 263 -26.30 -39.88 -15.19
C PRO A 263 -25.39 -40.83 -15.98
N LEU A 264 -25.25 -42.07 -15.49
CA LEU A 264 -24.50 -43.13 -16.17
C LEU A 264 -25.05 -43.36 -17.59
N ALA A 265 -24.18 -43.29 -18.59
CA ALA A 265 -24.45 -43.84 -19.91
C ALA A 265 -24.61 -45.38 -19.80
N PRO A 266 -25.49 -46.01 -20.60
CA PRO A 266 -25.75 -47.44 -20.48
C PRO A 266 -24.54 -48.28 -20.90
N ALA A 267 -24.31 -49.35 -20.14
CA ALA A 267 -23.18 -50.26 -20.26
C ALA A 267 -23.08 -50.94 -21.63
N SER A 268 -21.91 -50.85 -22.27
CA SER A 268 -21.47 -51.78 -23.31
C SER A 268 -20.45 -52.77 -22.74
N SER A 269 -20.64 -54.04 -23.08
CA SER A 269 -19.90 -55.22 -22.59
C SER A 269 -18.46 -55.32 -23.13
N PRO A 270 -17.60 -56.19 -22.55
CA PRO A 270 -16.14 -56.05 -22.59
C PRO A 270 -15.45 -56.98 -23.60
N ALA A 271 -14.30 -56.56 -24.16
CA ALA A 271 -13.25 -57.46 -24.66
C ALA A 271 -11.91 -56.74 -24.97
N ALA A 272 -10.82 -57.45 -24.64
CA ALA A 272 -9.41 -57.30 -25.06
C ALA A 272 -8.60 -56.12 -24.45
N SER A 273 -7.74 -56.35 -23.43
CA SER A 273 -6.38 -56.95 -23.46
C SER A 273 -5.32 -56.08 -24.15
N LEU A 274 -4.41 -55.46 -23.37
CA LEU A 274 -2.94 -55.41 -23.60
C LEU A 274 -2.20 -54.66 -22.46
N GLN A 275 -0.90 -54.95 -22.38
CA GLN A 275 0.00 -54.96 -21.20
C GLN A 275 0.79 -53.66 -20.94
N ASP A 276 1.26 -53.58 -19.68
CA ASP A 276 2.50 -52.98 -19.12
C ASP A 276 3.06 -51.63 -19.63
N ALA A 277 3.14 -50.68 -18.70
CA ALA A 277 4.37 -49.92 -18.42
C ALA A 277 4.32 -49.32 -17.00
N THR A 278 5.24 -49.77 -16.14
CA THR A 278 5.46 -49.26 -14.79
C THR A 278 6.23 -47.94 -14.75
N GLN A 279 5.86 -47.11 -13.76
CA GLN A 279 6.64 -46.09 -13.07
C GLN A 279 6.92 -44.73 -13.76
N GLY A 280 6.10 -43.76 -13.35
CA GLY A 280 6.44 -42.34 -13.28
C GLY A 280 5.55 -41.68 -12.24
N GLY A 281 6.07 -41.49 -11.01
CA GLY A 281 5.34 -40.84 -9.92
C GLY A 281 5.12 -39.37 -10.22
N ASN A 282 3.86 -38.93 -10.17
CA ASN A 282 3.49 -37.52 -10.13
C ASN A 282 2.33 -37.36 -9.15
N GLU A 283 2.67 -37.07 -7.89
CA GLU A 283 1.72 -36.65 -6.86
C GLU A 283 1.23 -35.24 -7.19
N ASN A 284 0.16 -35.15 -7.97
CA ASN A 284 -0.69 -33.94 -8.08
C ASN A 284 -2.07 -34.37 -8.57
N ASN A 285 -2.73 -35.25 -7.81
CA ASN A 285 -4.12 -35.63 -8.07
C ASN A 285 -5.05 -34.65 -7.34
N PRO A 286 -5.88 -33.83 -8.04
CA PRO A 286 -6.85 -32.95 -7.40
C PRO A 286 -7.89 -33.69 -6.55
N GLN A 287 -8.08 -35.01 -6.74
CA GLN A 287 -8.93 -35.82 -5.84
C GLN A 287 -8.41 -35.88 -4.39
N ASN A 288 -7.11 -35.70 -4.14
CA ASN A 288 -6.55 -35.83 -2.78
C ASN A 288 -6.81 -34.58 -1.91
N ARG A 289 -6.91 -33.38 -2.51
CA ARG A 289 -7.18 -32.13 -1.76
C ARG A 289 -8.65 -31.97 -1.32
N LEU A 290 -9.56 -32.63 -2.04
CA LEU A 290 -11.00 -32.70 -1.71
C LEU A 290 -11.27 -33.38 -0.37
N GLY A 291 -10.46 -34.38 -0.01
CA GLY A 291 -10.53 -35.05 1.29
C GLY A 291 -9.97 -34.18 2.42
N GLU A 292 -8.83 -33.52 2.21
CA GLU A 292 -8.09 -32.80 3.25
C GLU A 292 -8.89 -31.64 3.87
N VAL A 293 -9.64 -30.86 3.09
CA VAL A 293 -10.46 -29.74 3.61
C VAL A 293 -11.66 -30.25 4.40
N GLY A 294 -12.33 -31.29 3.90
CA GLY A 294 -13.43 -31.94 4.61
C GLY A 294 -12.97 -32.56 5.93
N GLU A 295 -11.85 -33.29 5.91
CA GLU A 295 -11.21 -33.85 7.11
C GLU A 295 -10.79 -32.76 8.09
N TYR A 296 -10.24 -31.64 7.61
CA TYR A 296 -9.85 -30.51 8.45
C TYR A 296 -11.06 -29.87 9.16
N LEU A 297 -12.14 -29.57 8.43
CA LEU A 297 -13.37 -29.01 9.00
C LEU A 297 -14.03 -30.00 9.97
N GLN A 298 -14.10 -31.27 9.61
CA GLN A 298 -14.62 -32.32 10.50
C GLN A 298 -13.76 -32.45 11.77
N SER A 299 -12.43 -32.30 11.67
CA SER A 299 -11.54 -32.31 12.84
C SER A 299 -11.75 -31.12 13.77
N LYS A 300 -12.25 -29.99 13.27
CA LYS A 300 -12.55 -28.80 14.08
C LYS A 300 -13.83 -28.98 14.87
N LEU A 301 -14.89 -29.49 14.25
CA LEU A 301 -16.12 -29.88 14.93
C LEU A 301 -15.85 -30.94 16.03
N ASN A 302 -15.11 -32.00 15.69
CA ASN A 302 -14.79 -33.07 16.64
C ASN A 302 -13.90 -32.63 17.83
N LYS A 303 -13.20 -31.49 17.74
CA LYS A 303 -12.38 -30.94 18.82
C LYS A 303 -13.19 -30.17 19.85
N GLU A 304 -14.30 -29.55 19.46
CA GLU A 304 -15.17 -28.81 20.38
C GLU A 304 -16.00 -29.77 21.27
N ASP A 305 -16.30 -30.99 20.79
CA ASP A 305 -16.90 -32.06 21.60
C ASP A 305 -15.96 -32.66 22.67
N LYS A 306 -14.65 -32.34 22.65
CA LYS A 306 -13.64 -32.90 23.58
C LYS A 306 -13.05 -31.90 24.57
N ALA A 307 -13.45 -30.62 24.51
CA ALA A 307 -12.79 -29.56 25.28
C ALA A 307 -13.30 -29.35 26.72
N ASP A 308 -14.33 -30.07 27.17
CA ASP A 308 -14.94 -29.86 28.50
C ASP A 308 -14.39 -30.75 29.63
N LEU A 309 -13.19 -31.33 29.47
CA LEU A 309 -12.54 -32.11 30.54
C LEU A 309 -11.05 -31.76 30.68
N ASN A 310 -10.73 -30.56 31.19
CA ASN A 310 -9.59 -30.32 32.09
C ASN A 310 -9.47 -28.83 32.44
N THR A 311 -9.95 -28.45 33.62
CA THR A 311 -9.51 -27.24 34.30
C THR A 311 -8.87 -27.66 35.61
N ASP A 312 -7.54 -27.55 35.69
CA ASP A 312 -6.79 -27.19 36.90
C ASP A 312 -5.30 -27.09 36.57
N ASN A 313 -4.77 -25.86 36.54
CA ASN A 313 -3.46 -25.54 37.11
C ASN A 313 -3.18 -24.04 37.08
N GLU A 314 -3.06 -23.48 38.29
CA GLU A 314 -2.56 -22.13 38.56
C GLU A 314 -1.06 -22.01 38.22
N ILE A 315 -0.66 -20.86 37.64
CA ILE A 315 0.75 -20.42 37.59
C ILE A 315 0.88 -19.08 38.31
N LYS A 316 1.71 -19.06 39.36
CA LYS A 316 2.16 -17.87 40.10
C LYS A 316 3.18 -17.06 39.27
N VAL A 317 2.97 -15.75 39.21
CA VAL A 317 3.86 -14.77 38.56
C VAL A 317 4.77 -14.10 39.60
N HIS A 318 6.08 -14.07 39.36
CA HIS A 318 7.02 -13.18 40.04
C HIS A 318 7.46 -12.04 39.11
N THR A 319 7.35 -10.82 39.62
CA THR A 319 7.74 -9.54 39.01
C THR A 319 9.17 -9.17 39.35
N THR A 320 9.84 -8.41 38.48
CA THR A 320 10.78 -7.36 38.92
C THR A 320 10.92 -6.22 37.90
N LYS A 321 10.77 -4.99 38.42
CA LYS A 321 11.04 -3.69 37.78
C LYS A 321 12.54 -3.42 37.71
N ASN A 322 12.97 -2.57 36.77
CA ASN A 322 14.06 -1.62 37.05
C ASN A 322 13.91 -0.32 36.27
N ASN A 323 14.31 0.75 36.95
CA ASN A 323 14.03 2.17 36.72
C ASN A 323 15.38 2.90 36.70
N ARG A 324 15.58 3.95 35.86
CA ARG A 324 16.61 4.99 36.09
C ARG A 324 16.37 6.25 35.22
N LYS A 325 16.25 7.39 35.91
CA LYS A 325 16.47 8.80 35.46
C LYS A 325 18.00 9.10 35.50
N SER A 326 18.61 10.19 35.02
CA SER A 326 18.23 11.61 34.93
C SER A 326 19.24 12.46 34.10
N SER A 327 18.80 13.66 33.66
CA SER A 327 19.48 15.00 33.66
C SER A 327 20.80 15.24 32.91
N SER A 328 21.19 16.41 32.38
CA SER A 328 20.64 17.71 31.95
C SER A 328 21.86 18.62 31.66
N ALA A 329 21.83 19.54 30.67
CA ALA A 329 22.47 20.88 30.74
C ALA A 329 22.28 21.66 29.41
N ALA A 330 22.10 22.98 29.52
CA ALA A 330 21.67 23.93 28.50
C ALA A 330 22.79 24.89 28.04
N ALA A 331 22.68 25.44 26.83
CA ALA A 331 23.22 26.76 26.44
C ALA A 331 22.55 27.27 25.15
N ILE A 332 22.52 28.60 24.98
CA ILE A 332 21.50 29.42 24.31
C ILE A 332 22.16 30.22 23.16
N GLY A 333 21.47 30.45 22.03
CA GLY A 333 21.94 31.37 20.97
C GLY A 333 21.02 31.51 19.74
N SER A 334 20.14 32.52 19.77
CA SER A 334 19.46 33.28 18.68
C SER A 334 20.14 33.26 17.29
N THR A 335 19.55 33.32 16.08
CA THR A 335 18.24 33.70 15.47
C THR A 335 18.23 33.04 14.07
N SER A 336 17.14 32.57 13.46
CA SER A 336 16.10 33.36 12.80
C SER A 336 15.04 32.38 12.26
N ASN A 337 13.77 32.61 12.65
CA ASN A 337 12.66 31.72 12.37
C ASN A 337 12.06 32.00 10.98
N ILE A 338 12.15 31.02 10.08
CA ILE A 338 11.18 30.85 9.00
C ILE A 338 10.28 29.69 9.41
N ASN A 339 9.05 30.04 9.78
CA ASN A 339 7.99 29.10 10.11
C ASN A 339 7.51 28.37 8.84
N LEU A 340 7.89 27.11 8.70
CA LEU A 340 7.04 26.10 8.05
C LEU A 340 6.31 25.38 9.18
N THR A 341 5.03 25.68 9.28
CA THR A 341 4.12 25.38 10.40
C THR A 341 3.96 23.89 10.69
N ASP A 342 4.05 23.59 11.98
CA ASP A 342 3.23 22.66 12.78
C ASP A 342 3.09 21.20 12.32
N GLU A 343 3.99 20.35 12.82
CA GLU A 343 3.61 19.04 13.37
C GLU A 343 2.68 19.28 14.58
N LYS A 344 1.38 19.45 14.32
CA LYS A 344 0.40 19.00 15.29
C LYS A 344 0.29 17.50 15.14
N THR A 345 0.66 16.80 16.20
CA THR A 345 0.20 15.46 16.51
C THR A 345 -1.29 15.32 16.20
N ASP A 346 -1.61 14.72 15.06
CA ASP A 346 -2.89 14.04 14.90
C ASP A 346 -2.81 12.80 15.78
N LYS A 347 -3.34 12.94 16.99
CA LYS A 347 -3.82 11.80 17.76
C LYS A 347 -4.86 11.14 16.86
N ASN A 348 -4.51 9.99 16.28
CA ASN A 348 -5.44 9.08 15.63
C ASN A 348 -6.66 8.91 16.54
N LEU A 349 -7.73 9.63 16.22
CA LEU A 349 -9.08 9.27 16.64
C LEU A 349 -9.41 8.07 15.75
N HIS A 350 -9.23 6.86 16.27
CA HIS A 350 -9.72 5.67 15.59
C HIS A 350 -11.24 5.77 15.51
N LEU A 351 -11.74 6.24 14.37
CA LEU A 351 -13.15 6.12 14.04
C LEU A 351 -13.47 4.63 13.90
N THR A 352 -14.51 4.19 14.61
CA THR A 352 -15.03 2.84 14.44
C THR A 352 -15.62 2.69 13.04
N GLU A 353 -15.70 1.46 12.53
CA GLU A 353 -16.29 1.21 11.19
C GLU A 353 -17.72 1.78 11.07
N ALA A 354 -18.50 1.77 12.16
CA ALA A 354 -19.82 2.39 12.21
C ALA A 354 -19.79 3.92 11.98
N GLN A 355 -18.75 4.60 12.46
CA GLN A 355 -18.59 6.04 12.26
C GLN A 355 -18.08 6.39 10.86
N LYS A 356 -17.37 5.47 10.20
CA LYS A 356 -16.99 5.62 8.78
C LYS A 356 -18.20 5.40 7.87
N GLU A 357 -19.02 4.40 8.18
CA GLU A 357 -20.25 4.10 7.45
C GLU A 357 -21.27 5.25 7.57
N GLU A 358 -21.39 5.86 8.75
CA GLU A 358 -22.24 7.04 8.95
C GLU A 358 -21.75 8.28 8.16
N LEU A 359 -20.43 8.46 8.04
CA LEU A 359 -19.82 9.52 7.22
C LEU A 359 -20.04 9.27 5.72
N GLU A 360 -19.90 8.03 5.27
CA GLU A 360 -20.12 7.65 3.88
C GLU A 360 -21.61 7.79 3.50
N ASP A 361 -22.53 7.45 4.40
CA ASP A 361 -23.96 7.68 4.23
C ASP A 361 -24.34 9.17 4.19
N LEU A 362 -23.65 10.02 4.96
CA LEU A 362 -23.84 11.47 4.93
C LEU A 362 -23.30 12.09 3.64
N GLU A 363 -22.13 11.68 3.18
CA GLU A 363 -21.58 12.12 1.89
C GLU A 363 -22.45 11.66 0.71
N ASN A 364 -22.98 10.44 0.78
CA ASN A 364 -23.90 9.92 -0.22
C ASN A 364 -25.26 10.66 -0.20
N LYS A 365 -25.77 11.04 0.97
CA LYS A 365 -26.97 11.90 1.10
C LYS A 365 -26.72 13.31 0.56
N GLU A 366 -25.55 13.89 0.80
CA GLU A 366 -25.18 15.20 0.26
C GLU A 366 -25.00 15.17 -1.26
N ALA A 367 -24.34 14.13 -1.80
CA ALA A 367 -24.21 13.91 -3.24
C ALA A 367 -25.57 13.68 -3.90
N THR A 368 -26.47 12.95 -3.25
CA THR A 368 -27.85 12.71 -3.72
C THR A 368 -28.67 14.00 -3.66
N ALA A 369 -28.50 14.84 -2.64
CA ALA A 369 -29.15 16.15 -2.53
C ALA A 369 -28.66 17.12 -3.61
N LYS A 370 -27.34 17.16 -3.88
CA LYS A 370 -26.74 17.97 -4.97
C LYS A 370 -27.22 17.51 -6.34
N LYS A 371 -27.30 16.19 -6.56
CA LYS A 371 -27.82 15.62 -7.82
C LYS A 371 -29.32 15.89 -8.00
N LYS A 372 -30.10 15.84 -6.92
CA LYS A 372 -31.53 16.19 -6.92
C LYS A 372 -31.75 17.69 -7.17
N ALA A 373 -30.91 18.56 -6.59
CA ALA A 373 -30.94 20.00 -6.86
C ALA A 373 -30.59 20.31 -8.33
N TYR A 374 -29.60 19.61 -8.89
CA TYR A 374 -29.20 19.72 -10.30
C TYR A 374 -30.29 19.25 -11.27
N LEU A 375 -31.01 18.18 -10.95
CA LEU A 375 -32.14 17.70 -11.75
C LEU A 375 -33.41 18.56 -11.60
N MET A 376 -33.59 19.27 -10.48
CA MET A 376 -34.78 20.10 -10.21
C MET A 376 -34.68 21.49 -10.86
N SER A 377 -33.49 21.96 -11.23
CA SER A 377 -33.28 23.22 -11.95
C SER A 377 -33.07 22.96 -13.45
N GLY A 378 -34.14 22.58 -14.16
CA GLY A 378 -34.10 22.48 -15.62
C GLY A 378 -33.99 23.84 -16.29
N ALA A 379 -32.78 24.27 -16.68
CA ALA A 379 -32.56 25.31 -17.69
C ALA A 379 -31.08 25.37 -18.14
N ALA A 380 -30.89 25.80 -19.39
CA ALA A 380 -29.64 25.89 -20.14
C ALA A 380 -28.50 26.68 -19.46
N VAL A 381 -27.28 26.38 -19.90
CA VAL A 381 -26.03 27.07 -19.55
C VAL A 381 -26.18 28.59 -19.71
N PRO A 382 -25.94 29.39 -18.66
CA PRO A 382 -25.63 30.80 -18.83
C PRO A 382 -24.12 30.99 -18.91
N GLU A 383 -23.69 31.62 -19.99
CA GLU A 383 -22.43 32.36 -20.07
C GLU A 383 -22.53 33.66 -19.24
N LEU A 384 -21.38 34.22 -18.81
CA LEU A 384 -21.15 35.45 -18.02
C LEU A 384 -21.12 35.26 -16.48
N SER A 385 -20.31 35.96 -15.68
CA SER A 385 -19.47 37.15 -15.88
C SER A 385 -18.31 37.16 -14.85
N GLN A 386 -17.24 37.88 -15.20
CA GLN A 386 -16.23 38.35 -14.24
C GLN A 386 -16.89 39.29 -13.23
N ASP A 387 -17.00 38.88 -11.96
CA ASP A 387 -16.86 39.75 -10.77
C ASP A 387 -17.17 38.96 -9.49
N TYR A 388 -16.13 38.37 -8.89
CA TYR A 388 -16.16 38.07 -7.46
C TYR A 388 -14.99 38.79 -6.80
N LYS A 389 -15.29 39.96 -6.21
CA LYS A 389 -14.43 40.60 -5.21
C LYS A 389 -14.12 39.58 -4.12
N THR A 390 -12.85 39.26 -3.98
CA THR A 390 -12.30 38.48 -2.86
C THR A 390 -12.65 39.16 -1.55
N GLN A 391 -13.55 38.56 -0.76
CA GLN A 391 -13.72 38.95 0.64
C GLN A 391 -12.43 38.67 1.41
N SER A 392 -12.04 39.62 2.26
CA SER A 392 -10.80 39.46 3.03
C SER A 392 -10.97 38.36 4.08
N LYS A 393 -9.87 37.63 4.36
CA LYS A 393 -9.84 36.54 5.36
C LYS A 393 -10.33 36.98 6.75
N SER A 394 -10.32 38.27 7.09
CA SER A 394 -10.81 38.77 8.37
C SER A 394 -12.33 38.77 8.45
N GLU A 395 -13.03 39.14 7.38
CA GLU A 395 -14.50 39.16 7.34
C GLU A 395 -15.10 37.75 7.42
N PHE A 396 -14.47 36.78 6.75
CA PHE A 396 -14.87 35.38 6.84
C PHE A 396 -14.69 34.82 8.25
N LYS A 397 -13.56 35.13 8.90
CA LYS A 397 -13.30 34.70 10.28
C LYS A 397 -14.27 35.32 11.29
N ASN A 398 -14.63 36.59 11.10
CA ASN A 398 -15.61 37.24 11.97
C ASN A 398 -17.00 36.62 11.82
N LYS A 399 -17.47 36.37 10.58
CA LYS A 399 -18.77 35.70 10.36
C LYS A 399 -18.79 34.27 10.93
N LEU A 400 -17.70 33.52 10.79
CA LEU A 400 -17.57 32.18 11.34
C LEU A 400 -17.58 32.19 12.88
N HIS A 401 -16.98 33.21 13.50
CA HIS A 401 -16.99 33.36 14.96
C HIS A 401 -18.39 33.71 15.48
N THR A 402 -19.10 34.62 14.83
CA THR A 402 -20.49 34.97 15.16
C THR A 402 -21.43 33.78 15.01
N ALA A 403 -21.28 32.98 13.95
CA ALA A 403 -22.08 31.78 13.73
C ALA A 403 -21.85 30.70 14.81
N LYS A 404 -20.62 30.55 15.31
CA LYS A 404 -20.30 29.61 16.40
C LYS A 404 -20.89 30.05 17.74
N GLN A 405 -20.94 31.36 18.00
CA GLN A 405 -21.56 31.90 19.22
C GLN A 405 -23.09 31.75 19.20
N SER A 406 -23.75 31.88 18.04
CA SER A 406 -25.20 31.64 17.94
C SER A 406 -25.59 30.17 18.14
N ILE A 407 -24.74 29.23 17.76
CA ILE A 407 -24.99 27.78 17.95
C ILE A 407 -24.86 27.40 19.43
N SER A 408 -23.85 27.94 20.13
CA SER A 408 -23.63 27.70 21.57
C SER A 408 -24.76 28.24 22.47
N LEU A 409 -25.52 29.25 22.04
CA LEU A 409 -26.65 29.79 22.79
C LEU A 409 -27.96 29.00 22.59
N THR A 410 -28.02 28.13 21.58
CA THR A 410 -29.22 27.33 21.27
C THR A 410 -29.24 26.02 22.07
N GLU A 411 -28.09 25.52 22.52
CA GLU A 411 -27.96 24.31 23.35
C GLU A 411 -28.22 24.53 24.86
N GLN A 412 -28.46 25.77 25.32
CA GLN A 412 -28.81 26.08 26.71
C GLN A 412 -30.32 26.29 26.95
N ARG A 413 -31.18 26.03 25.95
CA ARG A 413 -32.64 26.23 26.08
C ARG A 413 -33.50 25.01 25.72
N PHE A 414 -32.93 23.81 25.70
CA PHE A 414 -33.70 22.57 25.66
C PHE A 414 -33.30 21.63 26.80
#